data_AF-A0A7C6ER05-F1
#
_entry.id   AF-A0A7C6ER05-F1
#
_cell.length_a   1.000
_cell.length_b   1.000
_cell.length_c   1.000
_cell.angle_alpha   90.00
_cell.angle_beta   90.00
_cell.angle_gamma   90.00
#
_symmetry.space_group_name_H-M   'P 1'
#
loop_
_entity.id
_entity.type
_entity.pdbx_description
1 polymer ?
#
loop_
_entity_poly.entity_id
_entity_poly.type
_entity_poly.pdbx_seq_one_letter_code
_entity_poly.pdbx_strand_id
1 'polypeptide(L)'
;MRLPWRVSLSALAVLIGLQAAQAQVKIMPLGDSITEGYGSSQSPPTGYRDDLAAMLTASGVNFDFVGSLHEGTGFDPDHEGHPGFRAD
;
A
#
# COMPACT_ATOMS: atom_id res chain seq x y z
N MET A 1 16.02 50.52 -33.05
CA MET A 1 14.89 50.18 -32.16
C MET A 1 14.74 48.67 -32.11
N ARG A 2 15.08 48.03 -30.99
CA ARG A 2 14.93 46.57 -30.78
C ARG A 2 14.30 46.38 -29.40
N LEU A 3 13.07 45.86 -29.34
CA LEU A 3 12.37 45.57 -28.08
C LEU A 3 12.89 44.24 -27.48
N PRO A 4 13.19 44.16 -26.18
CA PRO A 4 13.62 42.89 -25.57
C PRO A 4 12.42 42.01 -25.19
N TRP A 5 12.46 40.79 -25.70
CA TRP A 5 11.72 39.62 -25.28
C TRP A 5 11.99 39.30 -23.80
N ARG A 6 10.98 39.39 -22.93
CA ARG A 6 10.93 38.69 -21.64
C ARG A 6 9.48 38.33 -21.36
N VAL A 7 9.04 37.15 -21.79
CA VAL A 7 7.84 36.53 -21.23
C VAL A 7 8.27 35.89 -19.91
N SER A 8 7.78 36.45 -18.80
CA SER A 8 8.10 35.97 -17.45
C SER A 8 7.43 34.60 -17.19
N LEU A 9 8.24 33.55 -17.10
CA LEU A 9 7.86 32.20 -16.65
C LEU A 9 7.70 32.17 -15.12
N SER A 10 6.68 32.83 -14.58
CA SER A 10 6.49 32.88 -13.12
C SER A 10 5.17 32.26 -12.63
N ALA A 11 4.31 31.77 -13.51
CA ALA A 11 2.98 31.27 -13.12
C ALA A 11 2.86 29.74 -12.99
N LEU A 12 3.87 28.95 -13.40
CA LEU A 12 3.71 27.47 -13.47
C LEU A 12 4.08 26.72 -12.18
N ALA A 13 4.78 27.35 -11.23
CA ALA A 13 5.29 26.66 -10.04
C ALA A 13 4.28 26.53 -8.88
N VAL A 14 3.14 27.24 -8.92
CA VAL A 14 2.20 27.32 -7.77
C VAL A 14 1.18 26.17 -7.74
N LEU A 15 0.99 25.44 -8.85
CA LEU A 15 0.02 24.33 -8.92
C LEU A 15 0.59 22.96 -8.51
N ILE A 16 1.90 22.85 -8.23
CA ILE A 16 2.57 21.57 -7.91
C ILE A 16 2.55 21.26 -6.40
N GLY A 17 2.16 22.22 -5.56
CA GLY A 17 2.49 22.21 -4.13
C GLY A 17 1.43 21.72 -3.13
N LEU A 18 0.29 21.17 -3.55
CA LEU A 18 -0.80 20.81 -2.62
C LEU A 18 -1.26 19.36 -2.74
N GLN A 19 -0.34 18.41 -2.95
CA GLN A 19 -0.62 17.05 -2.55
C GLN A 19 -0.39 16.99 -1.03
N ALA A 20 -1.44 17.24 -0.23
CA ALA A 20 -1.38 16.88 1.18
C ALA A 20 -0.96 15.41 1.25
N ALA A 21 0.16 15.11 1.93
CA ALA A 21 0.60 13.75 2.12
C ALA A 21 -0.53 13.01 2.85
N GLN A 22 -1.27 12.15 2.14
CA GLN A 22 -2.27 11.31 2.79
C GLN A 22 -1.52 10.44 3.79
N ALA A 23 -1.89 10.57 5.07
CA ALA A 23 -1.31 9.75 6.12
C ALA A 23 -1.43 8.27 5.72
N GLN A 24 -0.34 7.52 5.88
CA GLN A 24 -0.30 6.11 5.52
C GLN A 24 -1.26 5.35 6.44
N VAL A 25 -2.17 4.57 5.84
CA VAL A 25 -3.15 3.76 6.56
C VAL A 25 -2.49 2.45 6.96
N LYS A 26 -2.33 2.24 8.26
CA LYS A 26 -1.89 0.96 8.81
C LYS A 26 -3.07 -0.01 8.84
N ILE A 27 -2.93 -1.14 8.18
CA ILE A 27 -3.94 -2.20 8.12
C ILE A 27 -3.35 -3.45 8.75
N MET A 28 -4.04 -4.06 9.71
CA MET A 28 -3.60 -5.31 10.33
C MET A 28 -4.44 -6.47 9.77
N PRO A 29 -3.90 -7.32 8.88
CA PRO A 29 -4.55 -8.57 8.51
C PRO A 29 -4.49 -9.53 9.71
N LEU A 30 -5.56 -9.57 10.50
CA LEU A 30 -5.70 -10.42 11.68
C LEU A 30 -6.58 -11.64 11.35
N GLY A 31 -6.16 -12.83 11.75
CA GLY A 31 -7.00 -14.01 11.61
C GLY A 31 -6.27 -15.32 11.86
N ASP A 32 -6.78 -16.39 11.27
CA ASP A 32 -6.21 -17.73 11.37
C ASP A 32 -5.41 -18.12 10.10
N SER A 33 -5.37 -19.41 9.78
CA SER A 33 -4.75 -19.97 8.57
C SER A 33 -5.23 -19.33 7.26
N ILE A 34 -6.46 -18.80 7.21
CA ILE A 34 -6.98 -18.11 6.02
C ILE A 34 -6.22 -16.79 5.80
N THR A 35 -5.91 -16.08 6.88
CA THR A 35 -5.15 -14.83 6.82
C THR A 35 -3.66 -15.08 6.59
N GLU A 36 -3.10 -16.14 7.18
CA GLU A 36 -1.74 -16.61 6.83
C GLU A 36 -1.64 -16.91 5.32
N GLY A 37 -2.69 -17.50 4.75
CA GLY A 37 -2.74 -17.88 3.34
C GLY A 37 -2.53 -19.37 3.10
N TYR A 38 -2.81 -20.21 4.10
CA TYR A 38 -2.71 -21.66 3.98
C TYR A 38 -3.52 -22.19 2.80
N GLY A 39 -2.88 -23.02 1.97
CA GLY A 39 -3.50 -23.61 0.77
C GLY A 39 -3.45 -22.72 -0.48
N SER A 40 -2.89 -21.51 -0.38
CA SER A 40 -2.56 -20.69 -1.55
C SER A 40 -1.45 -21.36 -2.39
N SER A 41 -1.44 -21.12 -3.71
CA SER A 41 -0.46 -21.74 -4.63
C SER A 41 0.91 -21.06 -4.57
N GLN A 42 0.96 -19.89 -3.94
CA GLN A 42 2.17 -19.11 -3.70
C GLN A 42 3.04 -19.76 -2.62
N SER A 43 4.35 -19.59 -2.75
CA SER A 43 5.33 -20.03 -1.76
C SER A 43 6.37 -18.91 -1.60
N PRO A 44 6.42 -18.22 -0.44
CA PRO A 44 5.57 -18.37 0.75
C PRO A 44 4.08 -18.04 0.50
N PRO A 45 3.17 -18.59 1.32
CA PRO A 45 1.73 -18.38 1.18
C PRO A 45 1.33 -16.91 1.37
N THR A 46 0.35 -16.46 0.61
CA THR A 46 -0.12 -15.05 0.59
C THR A 46 -1.60 -14.91 0.94
N GLY A 47 -2.40 -15.92 0.62
CA GLY A 47 -3.84 -15.90 0.85
C GLY A 47 -4.52 -14.83 0.01
N TYR A 48 -5.36 -14.01 0.62
CA TYR A 48 -6.04 -12.88 -0.04
C TYR A 48 -5.21 -11.59 -0.03
N ARG A 49 -4.07 -11.56 0.68
CA ARG A 49 -3.37 -10.32 1.03
C ARG A 49 -2.69 -9.68 -0.18
N ASP A 50 -2.24 -10.47 -1.14
CA ASP A 50 -1.68 -10.02 -2.41
C ASP A 50 -2.74 -9.34 -3.30
N ASP A 51 -3.90 -9.96 -3.45
CA ASP A 51 -5.03 -9.39 -4.19
C ASP A 51 -5.51 -8.08 -3.53
N LEU A 52 -5.62 -8.06 -2.20
CA LEU A 52 -5.97 -6.85 -1.46
C LEU A 52 -4.94 -5.73 -1.65
N ALA A 53 -3.65 -6.05 -1.57
CA ALA A 53 -2.57 -5.09 -1.81
C ALA A 53 -2.63 -4.50 -3.22
N ALA A 54 -2.91 -5.33 -4.24
CA ALA A 54 -3.08 -4.88 -5.61
C ALA A 54 -4.28 -3.94 -5.76
N MET A 55 -5.42 -4.25 -5.12
CA MET A 55 -6.62 -3.40 -5.14
C MET A 55 -6.41 -2.06 -4.44
N LEU A 56 -5.75 -2.05 -3.28
CA LEU A 56 -5.42 -0.83 -2.54
C LEU A 56 -4.48 0.07 -3.35
N THR A 57 -3.46 -0.53 -3.96
CA THR A 57 -2.51 0.16 -4.84
C THR A 57 -3.22 0.77 -6.05
N ALA A 58 -4.07 -0.01 -6.73
CA ALA A 58 -4.84 0.44 -7.88
C ALA A 58 -5.82 1.58 -7.51
N SER A 59 -6.27 1.63 -6.26
CA SER A 59 -7.14 2.69 -5.73
C SER A 59 -6.38 3.93 -5.24
N GLY A 60 -5.05 3.94 -5.32
CA GLY A 60 -4.21 5.04 -4.85
C GLY A 60 -4.16 5.19 -3.33
N VAL A 61 -4.49 4.12 -2.58
CA VAL A 61 -4.42 4.14 -1.12
C VAL A 61 -2.95 4.02 -0.69
N ASN A 62 -2.48 4.98 0.09
CA ASN A 62 -1.19 4.89 0.78
C ASN A 62 -1.36 4.00 2.02
N PHE A 63 -0.94 2.74 1.98
CA PHE A 63 -1.13 1.78 3.08
C PHE A 63 0.19 1.12 3.54
N ASP A 64 0.11 0.49 4.71
CA ASP A 64 1.15 -0.29 5.39
C ASP A 64 0.42 -1.50 6.00
N PHE A 65 0.71 -2.71 5.54
CA PHE A 65 0.28 -3.86 6.33
C PHE A 65 1.16 -3.93 7.59
N VAL A 66 0.56 -4.32 8.71
CA VAL A 66 1.26 -4.42 9.99
C VAL A 66 0.91 -5.72 10.68
N GLY A 67 1.89 -6.28 11.37
CA GLY A 67 1.76 -7.51 12.13
C GLY A 67 3.12 -8.00 12.61
N SER A 68 3.13 -9.08 13.37
CA SER A 68 4.34 -9.72 13.86
C SER A 68 4.89 -10.81 12.92
N LEU A 69 4.06 -11.30 11.99
CA LEU A 69 4.39 -12.31 10.99
C LEU A 69 4.68 -11.64 9.63
N HIS A 70 5.44 -12.32 8.79
CA HIS A 70 6.02 -11.77 7.54
C HIS A 70 6.16 -12.86 6.48
N GLU A 71 5.04 -13.25 5.86
CA GLU A 71 4.98 -14.29 4.83
C GLU A 71 4.30 -13.78 3.56
N GLY A 72 4.99 -13.89 2.43
CA GLY A 72 4.50 -13.50 1.11
C GLY A 72 5.59 -12.86 0.24
N THR A 73 5.33 -12.71 -1.06
CA THR A 73 6.28 -12.05 -1.99
C THR A 73 5.54 -11.15 -2.97
N GLY A 74 6.13 -9.99 -3.30
CA GLY A 74 5.62 -9.08 -4.32
C GLY A 74 4.62 -8.03 -3.81
N PHE A 75 4.38 -7.97 -2.50
CA PHE A 75 3.60 -6.95 -1.80
C PHE A 75 4.16 -6.81 -0.38
N ASP A 76 3.59 -5.92 0.43
CA ASP A 76 3.89 -5.81 1.85
C ASP A 76 3.41 -7.09 2.58
N PRO A 77 4.29 -7.96 3.08
CA PRO A 77 3.87 -9.28 3.52
C PRO A 77 3.55 -9.32 5.02
N ASP A 78 3.53 -8.20 5.74
CA ASP A 78 3.24 -8.18 7.18
C ASP A 78 1.81 -8.63 7.49
N HIS A 79 1.63 -9.48 8.50
CA HIS A 79 0.30 -9.91 8.98
C HIS A 79 0.29 -10.46 10.41
N GLU A 80 -0.92 -10.72 10.92
CA GLU A 80 -1.18 -11.34 12.21
C GLU A 80 -2.13 -12.56 12.02
N GLY A 81 -1.74 -13.43 11.10
CA GLY A 81 -2.49 -14.63 10.72
C GLY A 81 -1.93 -15.86 11.42
N HIS A 82 -2.63 -16.38 12.43
CA HIS A 82 -2.14 -17.47 13.30
C HIS A 82 -2.94 -18.76 13.07
N PRO A 83 -2.42 -19.75 12.33
CA PRO A 83 -3.12 -21.00 12.07
C PRO A 83 -3.65 -21.68 13.34
N GLY A 84 -4.93 -22.01 13.33
CA GLY A 84 -5.60 -22.72 14.43
C GLY A 84 -6.00 -21.85 15.62
N PHE A 85 -5.69 -20.54 15.62
CA PHE A 85 -6.20 -19.63 16.64
C PHE A 85 -7.70 -19.39 16.47
N ARG A 86 -8.37 -19.04 17.57
CA ARG A 86 -9.80 -18.72 17.59
C ARG A 86 -10.04 -17.46 18.43
N ALA A 87 -11.17 -16.82 18.19
CA ALA A 87 -11.60 -15.61 18.87
C ALA A 87 -12.75 -15.85 19.88
N ASP A 88 -13.07 -17.12 20.19
CA ASP A 88 -14.22 -17.57 20.99
C ASP A 88 -13.95 -17.71 22.49
#